data_AF-A0A838D960-F1
#
_entry.id   AF-A0A838D960-F1
#
_cell.length_a   1.000
_cell.length_b   1.000
_cell.length_c   1.000
_cell.angle_alpha   90.00
_cell.angle_beta   90.00
_cell.angle_gamma   90.00
#
_symmetry.space_group_name_H-M   'P 1'
#
loop_
_entity.id
_entity.type
_entity.pdbx_description
1 polymer ?
#
loop_
_entity_poly.entity_id
_entity_poly.type
_entity_poly.pdbx_seq_one_letter_code
_entity_poly.pdbx_strand_id
1 'polypeptide(L)'
;MSWSDILMLQDSGYDIGSHTMNHDNLDELSDEQAEKEVVDSKKCLENNGVNTVRAFSYPFNGGYENEAIVSKIAEHYEIARTATDPLAFLDSVHGKYSIMGWSHDSSRDDYPSDEDMLKRFVEVVESQSEYNANGKIKAIPVLVYHNIGYESSDYKSSIGLFE
;
A
#
# COMPACT_ATOMS: atom_id res chain seq x y z
N MET A 1 -5.90 11.49 -10.16
CA MET A 1 -6.69 10.77 -11.17
C MET A 1 -8.11 11.31 -11.19
N SER A 2 -8.79 11.28 -12.33
CA SER A 2 -10.22 11.55 -12.42
C SER A 2 -11.05 10.29 -12.11
N TRP A 3 -12.36 10.44 -11.89
CA TRP A 3 -13.26 9.29 -11.73
C TRP A 3 -13.29 8.40 -12.97
N SER A 4 -13.20 8.98 -14.17
CA SER A 4 -13.12 8.19 -15.40
C SER A 4 -11.88 7.30 -15.44
N ASP A 5 -10.74 7.80 -14.96
CA ASP A 5 -9.50 7.00 -14.90
C ASP A 5 -9.63 5.84 -13.90
N ILE A 6 -10.26 6.11 -12.74
CA ILE A 6 -10.48 5.09 -11.70
C ILE A 6 -11.40 3.97 -12.22
N LEU A 7 -12.51 4.32 -12.87
CA LEU A 7 -13.43 3.33 -13.44
C LEU A 7 -12.79 2.56 -14.60
N MET A 8 -11.95 3.20 -15.41
CA MET A 8 -11.18 2.51 -16.44
C MET A 8 -10.20 1.48 -15.85
N LEU A 9 -9.53 1.79 -14.73
CA LEU A 9 -8.69 0.82 -14.03
C LEU A 9 -9.52 -0.34 -13.47
N GLN A 10 -10.67 -0.06 -12.85
CA GLN A 10 -11.58 -1.10 -12.39
C GLN A 10 -12.03 -2.02 -13.54
N ASP A 11 -12.44 -1.45 -14.68
CA ASP A 11 -12.88 -2.20 -15.87
C ASP A 11 -11.73 -3.01 -16.51
N SER A 12 -10.48 -2.60 -16.23
CA SER A 12 -9.27 -3.32 -16.62
C SER A 12 -8.85 -4.40 -15.62
N GLY A 13 -9.62 -4.59 -14.53
CA GLY A 13 -9.41 -5.63 -13.52
C GLY A 13 -8.50 -5.24 -12.35
N TYR A 14 -8.17 -3.96 -12.19
CA TYR A 14 -7.41 -3.49 -11.02
C TYR A 14 -8.32 -3.37 -9.79
N ASP A 15 -7.78 -3.75 -8.62
CA ASP A 15 -8.42 -3.48 -7.34
C ASP A 15 -8.27 -2.00 -6.97
N ILE A 16 -9.40 -1.38 -6.59
CA ILE A 16 -9.44 0.00 -6.11
C ILE A 16 -9.68 0.00 -4.60
N GLY A 17 -8.75 0.56 -3.85
CA GLY A 17 -8.80 0.65 -2.38
C GLY A 17 -8.81 2.09 -1.86
N SER A 18 -9.04 2.23 -0.56
CA SER A 18 -9.05 3.54 0.12
C SER A 18 -7.66 3.90 0.68
N HIS A 19 -7.37 5.20 0.73
CA HIS A 19 -6.17 5.75 1.35
C HIS A 19 -6.52 6.95 2.25
N THR A 20 -7.49 6.72 3.14
CA THR A 20 -8.29 7.73 3.85
C THR A 20 -9.02 8.71 2.93
N MET A 21 -9.73 9.68 3.51
CA MET A 21 -10.52 10.66 2.76
C MET A 21 -9.66 11.87 2.37
N ASN A 22 -8.82 12.33 3.28
CA ASN A 22 -8.01 13.55 3.11
C ASN A 22 -6.50 13.31 3.25
N HIS A 23 -6.06 12.05 3.34
CA HIS A 23 -4.66 11.67 3.60
C HIS A 23 -4.16 12.16 4.98
N ASP A 24 -5.06 12.27 5.97
CA ASP A 24 -4.68 12.63 7.34
C ASP A 24 -3.99 11.47 8.08
N ASN A 25 -3.07 11.81 8.99
CA ASN A 25 -2.41 10.85 9.88
C ASN A 25 -3.39 10.41 10.98
N LEU A 26 -3.81 9.14 10.96
CA LEU A 26 -4.83 8.63 11.88
C LEU A 26 -4.42 8.68 13.36
N ASP A 27 -3.12 8.69 13.68
CA ASP A 27 -2.63 8.83 15.06
C ASP A 27 -2.85 10.24 15.66
N GLU A 28 -3.10 11.23 14.80
CA GLU A 28 -3.28 12.64 15.19
C GLU A 28 -4.77 13.03 15.30
N LEU A 29 -5.67 12.09 15.04
CA LEU A 29 -7.10 12.32 14.97
C LEU A 29 -7.82 11.84 16.23
N SER A 30 -8.95 12.46 16.54
CA SER A 30 -9.93 11.88 17.44
C SER A 30 -10.63 10.67 16.81
N ASP A 31 -11.22 9.79 17.62
CA ASP A 31 -11.93 8.60 17.14
C ASP A 31 -13.03 8.92 16.09
N GLU A 32 -13.73 10.05 16.26
CA GLU A 32 -14.78 10.51 15.32
C GLU A 32 -14.18 10.99 13.99
N GLN A 33 -13.02 11.65 14.03
CA GLN A 33 -12.32 12.09 12.83
C GLN A 33 -11.72 10.90 12.08
N ALA A 34 -11.06 9.99 12.78
CA ALA A 34 -10.54 8.75 12.20
C ALA A 34 -11.67 7.91 11.58
N GLU A 35 -12.87 7.91 12.19
CA GLU A 35 -14.04 7.24 11.60
C GLU A 35 -14.42 7.83 10.25
N LYS A 36 -14.53 9.15 10.15
CA LYS A 36 -14.86 9.81 8.89
C LYS A 36 -13.80 9.50 7.82
N GLU A 37 -12.51 9.57 8.18
CA GLU A 37 -11.41 9.24 7.26
C GLU A 37 -11.49 7.79 6.73
N VAL A 38 -11.80 6.83 7.60
CA VAL A 38 -11.86 5.40 7.23
C VAL A 38 -13.16 5.05 6.50
N VAL A 39 -14.30 5.52 6.97
CA VAL A 39 -15.61 5.11 6.49
C VAL A 39 -16.04 5.89 5.26
N ASP A 40 -15.87 7.21 5.27
CA ASP A 40 -16.37 8.04 4.20
C ASP A 40 -15.51 7.93 2.93
N SER A 41 -14.22 7.55 3.05
CA SER A 41 -13.37 7.23 1.90
C SER A 41 -13.92 6.04 1.10
N LYS A 42 -14.32 4.96 1.77
CA LYS A 42 -14.98 3.81 1.12
C LYS A 42 -16.29 4.22 0.45
N LYS A 43 -17.18 4.91 1.19
CA LYS A 43 -18.46 5.38 0.64
C LYS A 43 -18.25 6.30 -0.55
N CYS A 44 -17.22 7.15 -0.53
CA CYS A 44 -16.90 8.04 -1.64
C CYS A 44 -16.58 7.26 -2.91
N LEU A 45 -15.73 6.23 -2.82
CA LEU A 45 -15.42 5.35 -3.95
C LEU A 45 -16.67 4.61 -4.46
N GLU A 46 -17.44 3.99 -3.54
CA GLU A 46 -18.65 3.23 -3.88
C GLU A 46 -19.72 4.12 -4.55
N ASN A 47 -19.97 5.31 -3.99
CA ASN A 47 -20.93 6.27 -4.55
C ASN A 47 -20.52 6.81 -5.92
N ASN A 48 -19.24 6.69 -6.29
CA ASN A 48 -18.73 7.08 -7.61
C ASN A 48 -18.54 5.90 -8.58
N GLY A 49 -19.13 4.73 -8.26
CA GLY A 49 -19.22 3.60 -9.19
C GLY A 49 -18.11 2.54 -9.04
N VAL A 50 -17.30 2.61 -7.99
CA VAL A 50 -16.39 1.50 -7.65
C VAL A 50 -17.23 0.38 -7.02
N ASN A 51 -17.25 -0.78 -7.67
CA ASN A 51 -18.13 -1.90 -7.32
C ASN A 51 -17.68 -2.61 -6.04
N THR A 52 -16.36 -2.67 -5.79
CA THR A 52 -15.79 -3.39 -4.65
C THR A 52 -14.61 -2.63 -4.07
N VAL A 53 -14.76 -2.13 -2.84
CA VAL A 53 -13.68 -1.49 -2.08
C VAL A 53 -13.28 -2.38 -0.91
N ARG A 54 -12.19 -3.13 -1.06
CA ARG A 54 -11.78 -4.20 -0.13
C ARG A 54 -10.52 -3.88 0.66
N ALA A 55 -9.65 -3.04 0.10
CA ALA A 55 -8.34 -2.74 0.65
C ALA A 55 -8.27 -1.32 1.23
N PHE A 56 -7.51 -1.17 2.31
CA PHE A 56 -7.19 0.11 2.91
C PHE A 56 -5.67 0.31 2.99
N SER A 57 -5.24 1.57 2.99
CA SER A 57 -3.85 1.97 3.07
C SER A 57 -3.71 3.08 4.10
N TYR A 58 -2.83 2.88 5.09
CA TYR A 58 -2.55 3.86 6.14
C TYR A 58 -1.64 4.99 5.61
N PRO A 59 -2.08 6.25 5.55
CA PRO A 59 -1.20 7.39 5.31
C PRO A 59 -0.13 7.46 6.39
N PHE A 60 1.13 7.68 5.99
CA PHE A 60 2.28 7.81 6.91
C PHE A 60 2.52 6.62 7.84
N ASN A 61 1.89 5.47 7.59
CA ASN A 61 1.78 4.36 8.54
C ASN A 61 1.06 4.74 9.84
N GLY A 62 0.27 5.81 9.87
CA GLY A 62 -0.43 6.25 11.07
C GLY A 62 -1.56 5.30 11.47
N GLY A 63 -1.61 4.91 12.74
CA GLY A 63 -2.74 4.17 13.33
C GLY A 63 -2.69 2.64 13.18
N TYR A 64 -1.71 2.08 12.48
CA TYR A 64 -1.65 0.62 12.25
C TYR A 64 -1.36 -0.21 13.53
N GLU A 65 -0.80 0.41 14.56
CA GLU A 65 -0.55 -0.21 15.89
C GLU A 65 -1.68 0.08 16.89
N ASN A 66 -2.60 0.98 16.55
CA ASN A 66 -3.72 1.35 17.42
C ASN A 66 -4.88 0.38 17.20
N GLU A 67 -5.14 -0.49 18.19
CA GLU A 67 -6.17 -1.52 18.10
C GLU A 67 -7.57 -0.98 17.77
N ALA A 68 -7.92 0.23 18.24
CA ALA A 68 -9.22 0.83 17.95
C ALA A 68 -9.34 1.24 16.47
N ILE A 69 -8.27 1.80 15.90
CA ILE A 69 -8.21 2.14 14.47
C ILE A 69 -8.20 0.86 13.62
N VAL A 70 -7.39 -0.13 13.98
CA VAL A 70 -7.34 -1.42 13.29
C VAL A 70 -8.70 -2.13 13.32
N SER A 71 -9.39 -2.14 14.47
CA SER A 71 -10.74 -2.70 14.59
C SER A 71 -11.71 -2.00 13.66
N LYS A 72 -11.67 -0.66 13.60
CA LYS A 72 -12.52 0.13 12.71
C LYS A 72 -12.27 -0.19 11.24
N ILE A 73 -11.01 -0.35 10.84
CA ILE A 73 -10.66 -0.77 9.48
C ILE A 73 -11.15 -2.19 9.21
N ALA A 74 -11.01 -3.12 10.16
CA ALA A 74 -11.47 -4.49 10.03
C ALA A 74 -13.00 -4.65 9.91
N GLU A 75 -13.78 -3.68 10.41
CA GLU A 75 -15.23 -3.62 10.24
C GLU A 75 -15.65 -3.23 8.81
N HIS A 76 -14.80 -2.51 8.08
CA HIS A 76 -15.15 -1.92 6.78
C HIS A 76 -14.36 -2.48 5.61
N TYR A 77 -13.17 -3.04 5.84
CA TYR A 77 -12.25 -3.52 4.82
C TYR A 77 -11.82 -4.96 5.11
N GLU A 78 -11.36 -5.64 4.07
CA GLU A 78 -10.90 -7.03 4.18
C GLU A 78 -9.41 -7.15 4.46
N ILE A 79 -8.64 -6.14 4.06
CA ILE A 79 -7.18 -6.11 4.12
C ILE A 79 -6.70 -4.67 4.26
N ALA A 80 -5.58 -4.46 4.92
CA ALA A 80 -4.94 -3.15 4.99
C ALA A 80 -3.42 -3.25 5.01
N ARG A 81 -2.76 -2.21 4.48
CA ARG A 81 -1.30 -2.21 4.28
C ARG A 81 -0.62 -0.93 4.74
N THR A 82 0.58 -1.08 5.29
CA THR A 82 1.53 0.00 5.59
C THR A 82 2.55 0.13 4.44
N ALA A 83 3.53 1.02 4.58
CA ALA A 83 4.62 1.25 3.63
C ALA A 83 5.98 1.33 4.37
N THR A 84 6.28 0.34 5.23
CA THR A 84 7.43 0.36 6.16
C THR A 84 8.64 -0.42 5.67
N ASP A 85 8.45 -1.66 5.23
CA ASP A 85 9.53 -2.63 5.09
C ASP A 85 9.53 -3.35 3.73
N PRO A 86 10.70 -3.78 3.23
CA PRO A 86 10.83 -4.48 1.95
C PRO A 86 10.01 -5.78 1.83
N LEU A 87 9.78 -6.47 2.95
CA LEU A 87 9.06 -7.74 3.00
C LEU A 87 7.89 -7.68 3.99
N ALA A 88 6.73 -8.16 3.56
CA ALA A 88 5.60 -8.48 4.42
C ALA A 88 5.77 -9.87 5.04
N PHE A 89 5.91 -9.93 6.36
CA PHE A 89 5.82 -11.19 7.10
C PHE A 89 4.35 -11.53 7.40
N LEU A 90 3.94 -12.74 7.04
CA LEU A 90 2.53 -13.19 7.08
C LEU A 90 2.06 -13.62 8.48
N ASP A 91 2.95 -13.66 9.47
CA ASP A 91 2.67 -13.94 10.88
C ASP A 91 2.62 -12.66 11.75
N SER A 92 2.42 -11.50 11.14
CA SER A 92 2.39 -10.19 11.82
C SER A 92 1.25 -10.05 12.83
N VAL A 93 1.46 -9.18 13.83
CA VAL A 93 0.59 -9.01 15.01
C VAL A 93 -0.85 -8.59 14.65
N HIS A 94 -1.04 -7.72 13.67
CA HIS A 94 -2.37 -7.33 13.18
C HIS A 94 -2.77 -8.04 11.88
N GLY A 95 -2.01 -9.08 11.51
CA GLY A 95 -2.26 -9.97 10.38
C GLY A 95 -2.53 -9.21 9.08
N LYS A 96 -3.67 -9.51 8.45
CA LYS A 96 -4.04 -8.95 7.15
C LYS A 96 -4.41 -7.46 7.18
N TYR A 97 -4.48 -6.82 8.35
CA TYR A 97 -4.81 -5.40 8.48
C TYR A 97 -3.57 -4.52 8.73
N SER A 98 -2.37 -5.09 8.67
CA SER A 98 -1.10 -4.35 8.75
C SER A 98 -0.04 -4.99 7.86
N ILE A 99 -0.43 -5.37 6.64
CA ILE A 99 0.52 -5.98 5.69
C ILE A 99 1.57 -4.94 5.34
N MET A 100 2.83 -5.27 5.55
CA MET A 100 3.91 -4.33 5.27
C MET A 100 4.12 -4.20 3.76
N GLY A 101 4.02 -2.98 3.25
CA GLY A 101 4.40 -2.63 1.90
C GLY A 101 5.80 -2.00 1.87
N TRP A 102 6.48 -2.17 0.75
CA TRP A 102 7.71 -1.49 0.43
C TRP A 102 7.42 -0.32 -0.50
N SER A 103 7.58 0.90 0.02
CA SER A 103 7.70 2.10 -0.81
C SER A 103 8.99 1.99 -1.63
N HIS A 104 8.88 1.42 -2.82
CA HIS A 104 10.05 1.08 -3.63
C HIS A 104 10.69 2.35 -4.19
N ASP A 105 9.88 3.28 -4.67
CA ASP A 105 10.34 4.57 -5.19
C ASP A 105 11.03 5.45 -4.15
N SER A 106 10.70 5.31 -2.86
CA SER A 106 11.43 6.02 -1.79
C SER A 106 12.83 5.46 -1.54
N SER A 107 13.14 4.24 -1.98
CA SER A 107 14.52 3.73 -1.92
C SER A 107 15.45 4.47 -2.88
N ARG A 108 14.93 5.28 -3.81
CA ARG A 108 15.77 6.02 -4.76
C ARG A 108 16.73 7.02 -4.08
N ASP A 109 16.40 7.49 -2.88
CA ASP A 109 17.29 8.34 -2.09
C ASP A 109 18.64 7.63 -1.80
N ASP A 110 18.61 6.31 -1.62
CA ASP A 110 19.79 5.46 -1.41
C ASP A 110 20.32 4.84 -2.72
N TYR A 111 19.45 4.67 -3.73
CA TYR A 111 19.74 4.02 -5.01
C TYR A 111 19.32 4.93 -6.18
N PRO A 112 20.12 5.96 -6.52
CA PRO A 112 19.66 7.04 -7.39
C PRO A 112 19.45 6.62 -8.85
N SER A 113 20.18 5.61 -9.34
CA SER A 113 20.08 5.14 -10.72
C SER A 113 19.04 4.02 -10.88
N ASP A 114 18.45 3.89 -12.07
CA ASP A 114 17.52 2.78 -12.36
C ASP A 114 18.24 1.41 -12.32
N GLU A 115 19.55 1.35 -12.64
CA GLU A 115 20.35 0.12 -12.48
C GLU A 115 20.44 -0.30 -11.01
N ASP A 116 20.72 0.65 -10.10
CA ASP A 116 20.78 0.39 -8.67
C ASP A 116 19.40 0.01 -8.10
N MET A 117 18.35 0.69 -8.54
CA MET A 117 16.96 0.37 -8.16
C MET A 117 16.57 -1.03 -8.61
N LEU A 118 16.90 -1.42 -9.85
CA LEU A 118 16.63 -2.76 -10.36
C LEU A 118 17.40 -3.82 -9.57
N LYS A 119 18.68 -3.56 -9.28
CA LYS A 119 19.48 -4.46 -8.44
C LYS A 119 18.85 -4.60 -7.05
N ARG A 120 18.44 -3.49 -6.44
CA ARG A 120 17.77 -3.49 -5.13
C ARG A 120 16.45 -4.26 -5.16
N PHE A 121 15.66 -4.10 -6.21
CA PHE A 121 14.43 -4.88 -6.42
C PHE A 121 14.73 -6.38 -6.45
N VAL A 122 15.70 -6.82 -7.24
CA VAL A 122 16.09 -8.23 -7.33
C VAL A 122 16.54 -8.75 -5.97
N GLU A 123 17.41 -8.02 -5.28
CA GLU A 123 17.88 -8.38 -3.93
C GLU A 123 16.73 -8.60 -2.94
N VAL A 124 15.76 -7.67 -2.88
CA VAL A 124 14.59 -7.79 -1.98
C VAL A 124 13.73 -8.97 -2.38
N VAL A 125 13.37 -9.08 -3.66
CA VAL A 125 12.47 -10.15 -4.13
C VAL A 125 13.09 -11.52 -3.90
N GLU A 126 14.40 -11.68 -4.12
CA GLU A 126 15.09 -12.94 -3.88
C GLU A 126 15.22 -13.27 -2.39
N SER A 127 15.40 -12.26 -1.53
CA SER A 127 15.56 -12.43 -0.07
C SER A 127 14.39 -13.14 0.62
N GLN A 128 13.17 -13.09 0.04
CA GLN A 128 12.01 -13.82 0.56
C GLN A 128 12.27 -15.34 0.68
N SER A 129 13.15 -15.89 -0.15
CA SER A 129 13.51 -17.31 -0.18
C SER A 129 14.20 -17.79 1.09
N GLU A 130 14.80 -16.88 1.87
CA GLU A 130 15.39 -17.19 3.18
C GLU A 130 14.32 -17.60 4.20
N TYR A 131 13.10 -17.10 4.02
CA TYR A 131 11.97 -17.32 4.93
C TYR A 131 10.98 -18.37 4.40
N ASN A 132 10.90 -18.50 3.07
CA ASN A 132 9.97 -19.38 2.39
C ASN A 132 10.60 -20.75 2.13
N ALA A 133 10.18 -21.76 2.88
CA ALA A 133 10.75 -23.11 2.78
C ALA A 133 9.68 -24.20 2.94
N ASN A 134 9.94 -25.39 2.38
CA ASN A 134 9.09 -26.58 2.51
C ASN A 134 7.61 -26.34 2.14
N GLY A 135 7.37 -25.55 1.08
CA GLY A 135 6.03 -25.22 0.60
C GLY A 135 5.25 -24.23 1.49
N LYS A 136 5.90 -23.63 2.50
CA LYS A 136 5.30 -22.58 3.34
C LYS A 136 5.82 -21.21 2.92
N ILE A 137 4.88 -20.30 2.67
CA ILE A 137 5.17 -18.88 2.44
C ILE A 137 5.05 -18.16 3.78
N LYS A 138 6.10 -17.46 4.18
CA LYS A 138 6.18 -16.66 5.41
C LYS A 138 6.41 -15.19 5.13
N ALA A 139 7.14 -14.87 4.06
CA ALA A 139 7.43 -13.49 3.69
C ALA A 139 7.19 -13.29 2.19
N ILE A 140 6.61 -12.16 1.82
CA ILE A 140 6.43 -11.77 0.42
C ILE A 140 6.80 -10.29 0.24
N PRO A 141 7.40 -9.91 -0.90
CA PRO A 141 7.51 -8.50 -1.26
C PRO A 141 6.12 -7.96 -1.66
N VAL A 142 5.76 -6.78 -1.14
CA VAL A 142 4.56 -6.03 -1.55
C VAL A 142 5.03 -4.65 -1.99
N LEU A 143 4.99 -4.37 -3.29
CA LEU A 143 5.55 -3.13 -3.84
C LEU A 143 4.53 -1.99 -3.80
N VAL A 144 5.00 -0.80 -3.46
CA VAL A 144 4.24 0.45 -3.50
C VAL A 144 5.01 1.44 -4.37
N TYR A 145 4.25 2.10 -5.24
CA TYR A 145 4.72 3.18 -6.12
C TYR A 145 3.79 4.37 -5.97
N HIS A 146 4.34 5.57 -5.81
CA HIS A 146 3.58 6.79 -5.65
C HIS A 146 3.50 7.60 -6.94
N ASN A 147 4.61 7.63 -7.70
CA ASN A 147 4.66 8.32 -8.99
C ASN A 147 5.42 7.47 -10.02
N ILE A 148 4.81 7.27 -11.18
CA ILE A 148 5.40 6.53 -12.31
C ILE A 148 5.41 7.44 -13.53
N GLY A 149 6.56 7.59 -14.19
CA GLY A 149 6.67 8.43 -15.39
C GLY A 149 7.91 8.13 -16.24
N TYR A 150 8.17 8.99 -17.23
CA TYR A 150 9.28 8.80 -18.19
C TYR A 150 10.66 9.21 -17.66
N GLU A 151 10.71 9.93 -16.56
CA GLU A 151 11.94 10.40 -15.94
C GLU A 151 11.97 9.95 -14.49
N SER A 152 13.12 9.43 -14.04
CA SER A 152 13.39 9.12 -12.63
C SER A 152 13.73 10.39 -11.85
N SER A 153 13.16 10.53 -10.66
CA SER A 153 13.52 11.55 -9.66
C SER A 153 13.19 11.01 -8.28
N ASP A 154 13.58 11.72 -7.22
CA ASP A 154 13.19 11.41 -5.84
C ASP A 154 11.68 11.09 -5.77
N TYR A 155 11.35 9.95 -5.16
CA TYR A 155 9.96 9.48 -5.02
C TYR A 155 9.22 9.26 -6.36
N LYS A 156 9.95 8.94 -7.44
CA LYS A 156 9.39 8.65 -8.77
C LYS A 156 10.09 7.48 -9.45
N SER A 157 9.29 6.52 -9.93
CA SER A 157 9.76 5.39 -10.72
C SER A 157 9.67 5.67 -12.22
N SER A 158 10.73 5.32 -12.93
CA SER A 158 10.76 5.33 -14.39
C SER A 158 9.91 4.16 -14.93
N ILE A 159 9.20 4.36 -16.05
CA ILE A 159 8.53 3.26 -16.76
C ILE A 159 9.51 2.26 -17.36
N GLY A 160 10.76 2.68 -17.60
CA GLY A 160 11.83 1.84 -18.15
C GLY A 160 12.62 1.07 -17.09
N LEU A 161 12.23 1.11 -15.82
CA LEU A 161 13.01 0.52 -14.72
C LEU A 161 13.28 -0.98 -14.89
N PHE A 162 12.40 -1.70 -15.59
CA PHE A 162 12.46 -3.14 -15.78
C PHE A 162 12.67 -3.57 -17.24
N GLU A 163 13.01 -2.63 -18.13
CA GLU A 163 13.28 -2.89 -19.56
C GLU A 163 14.73 -3.33 -19.83
#